data_AF-G5QRS8-F1
#
_entry.id   AF-G5QRS8-F1
#
_cell.length_a   1.000
_cell.length_b   1.000
_cell.length_c   1.000
_cell.angle_alpha   90.00
_cell.angle_beta   90.00
_cell.angle_gamma   90.00
#
_symmetry.space_group_name_H-M   'P 1'
#
loop_
_entity.id
_entity.type
_entity.pdbx_description
1 polymer ?
#
loop_
_entity_poly.entity_id
_entity_poly.type
_entity_poly.pdbx_seq_one_letter_code
_entity_poly.pdbx_strand_id
1 'polypeptide(L)'
;MRYRFPDNFWWGSACSALQTEGDSLNGGKSQTTWDVWFERQPGRFHQGIGPAETSTFYRHWKQDIALLKQLKHNSFRTSLSWARLIPDGVGEVNPQAVSFYNHVIDELLAQGITPFITLFHFDMPMVMQEKGGWENRDVVEAFGRYAQTCFTLFGDRVKHWFTFNEPIVPVEGGYLYDFHYPNVVDFKRAATVAYH
;
A
#
# COMPACT_ATOMS: atom_id res chain seq x y z
N MET A 1 -27.57 -0.36 -27.64
CA MET A 1 -27.16 0.98 -27.17
C MET A 1 -25.66 1.10 -27.35
N ARG A 2 -25.14 2.19 -27.93
CA ARG A 2 -23.68 2.41 -28.11
C ARG A 2 -23.25 3.45 -27.08
N TYR A 3 -22.46 3.04 -26.09
CA TYR A 3 -21.91 3.94 -25.09
C TYR A 3 -20.59 4.52 -25.62
N ARG A 4 -20.43 5.84 -25.51
CA ARG A 4 -19.19 6.56 -25.87
C ARG A 4 -18.67 7.26 -24.63
N PHE A 5 -17.42 6.99 -24.29
CA PHE A 5 -16.69 7.65 -23.22
C PHE A 5 -15.86 8.80 -23.80
N PRO A 6 -15.43 9.78 -22.97
CA PRO A 6 -14.43 10.77 -23.38
C PRO A 6 -13.17 10.10 -23.96
N ASP A 7 -12.53 10.73 -24.93
CA ASP A 7 -11.37 10.16 -25.62
C ASP A 7 -10.16 9.98 -24.67
N ASN A 8 -10.13 10.74 -23.56
CA ASN A 8 -9.12 10.68 -22.50
C ASN A 8 -9.62 9.94 -21.23
N PHE A 9 -10.61 9.06 -21.35
CA PHE A 9 -11.11 8.28 -20.22
C PHE A 9 -10.06 7.27 -19.73
N TRP A 10 -9.89 7.17 -18.42
CA TRP A 10 -8.98 6.21 -17.80
C TRP A 10 -9.58 4.81 -17.77
N TRP A 11 -8.86 3.85 -18.34
CA TRP A 11 -9.14 2.42 -18.36
C TRP A 11 -7.96 1.68 -17.75
N GLY A 12 -8.17 1.11 -16.58
CA GLY A 12 -7.12 0.47 -15.82
C GLY A 12 -7.64 -0.52 -14.80
N SER A 13 -6.69 -1.10 -14.08
CA SER A 13 -6.91 -1.98 -12.93
C SER A 13 -6.19 -1.43 -11.71
N ALA A 14 -6.48 -2.01 -10.54
CA ALA A 14 -5.90 -1.59 -9.28
C ALA A 14 -5.42 -2.79 -8.46
N CYS A 15 -4.32 -2.61 -7.74
CA CYS A 15 -3.86 -3.52 -6.69
C CYS A 15 -3.34 -2.74 -5.47
N SER A 16 -2.77 -3.47 -4.52
CA SER A 16 -2.08 -2.92 -3.35
C SER A 16 -0.75 -3.63 -3.13
N ALA A 17 0.20 -2.92 -2.54
CA ALA A 17 1.49 -3.48 -2.15
C ALA A 17 1.29 -4.73 -1.29
N LEU A 18 0.45 -4.62 -0.26
CA LEU A 18 0.13 -5.70 0.67
C LEU A 18 -0.41 -6.96 -0.01
N GLN A 19 -1.36 -6.81 -0.93
CA GLN A 19 -2.09 -7.95 -1.50
C GLN A 19 -1.37 -8.57 -2.70
N THR A 20 -0.37 -7.89 -3.28
CA THR A 20 0.26 -8.36 -4.52
C THR A 20 1.77 -8.47 -4.50
N GLU A 21 2.51 -7.65 -3.72
CA GLU A 21 3.98 -7.67 -3.81
C GLU A 21 4.57 -9.02 -3.40
N GLY A 22 4.11 -9.60 -2.31
CA GLY A 22 4.78 -10.73 -1.67
C GLY A 22 6.10 -10.31 -1.03
N ASP A 23 6.97 -11.28 -0.74
CA ASP A 23 8.33 -11.01 -0.26
C ASP A 23 8.38 -10.05 0.94
N SER A 24 7.46 -10.25 1.89
CA SER A 24 7.15 -9.24 2.91
C SER A 24 8.29 -8.93 3.87
N LEU A 25 9.28 -9.81 4.03
CA LEU A 25 10.45 -9.63 4.89
C LEU A 25 11.78 -9.57 4.12
N ASN A 26 11.73 -9.52 2.79
CA ASN A 26 12.92 -9.43 1.94
C ASN A 26 13.22 -7.99 1.51
N GLY A 27 14.49 -7.73 1.18
CA GLY A 27 14.93 -6.44 0.64
C GLY A 27 14.87 -5.29 1.65
N GLY A 28 15.01 -5.57 2.95
CA GLY A 28 15.03 -4.57 4.02
C GLY A 28 13.66 -4.05 4.45
N LYS A 29 12.55 -4.62 3.97
CA LYS A 29 11.20 -4.30 4.45
C LYS A 29 11.01 -4.75 5.91
N SER A 30 10.43 -3.90 6.75
CA SER A 30 10.05 -4.28 8.12
C SER A 30 8.66 -4.93 8.17
N GLN A 31 8.36 -5.60 9.29
CA GLN A 31 7.05 -6.23 9.49
C GLN A 31 5.94 -5.18 9.47
N THR A 32 4.85 -5.52 8.79
CA THR A 32 3.57 -4.81 8.87
C THR A 32 2.66 -5.46 9.91
N THR A 33 1.53 -4.83 10.22
CA THR A 33 0.47 -5.47 11.03
C THR A 33 0.07 -6.83 10.46
N TRP A 34 -0.05 -6.95 9.15
CA TRP A 34 -0.44 -8.21 8.49
C TRP A 34 0.58 -9.33 8.68
N ASP A 35 1.89 -9.03 8.68
CA ASP A 35 2.93 -10.02 8.94
C ASP A 35 2.81 -10.59 10.36
N VAL A 36 2.65 -9.71 11.34
CA VAL A 36 2.55 -10.10 12.76
C VAL A 36 1.27 -10.87 13.04
N TRP A 37 0.15 -10.48 12.44
CA TRP A 37 -1.10 -11.20 12.63
C TRP A 37 -1.15 -12.53 11.89
N PHE A 38 -0.45 -12.66 10.76
CA PHE A 38 -0.26 -13.97 10.12
C PHE A 38 0.53 -14.93 11.01
N GLU A 39 1.61 -14.45 11.64
CA GLU A 39 2.40 -15.24 12.59
C GLU A 39 1.57 -15.66 13.81
N ARG A 40 0.78 -14.74 14.37
CA ARG A 40 -0.01 -14.99 15.59
C ARG A 40 -1.28 -15.80 15.36
N GLN A 41 -1.95 -15.57 14.24
CA GLN A 41 -3.28 -16.11 13.95
C GLN A 41 -3.41 -16.56 12.48
N PRO A 42 -2.57 -17.52 12.02
CA PRO A 42 -2.56 -17.95 10.63
C PRO A 42 -3.92 -18.52 10.16
N GLY A 43 -4.73 -19.05 11.09
CA GLY A 43 -6.08 -19.55 10.79
C GLY A 43 -7.08 -18.48 10.34
N ARG A 44 -6.77 -17.19 10.48
CA ARG A 44 -7.60 -16.09 9.95
C ARG A 44 -7.30 -15.76 8.50
N PHE A 45 -6.23 -16.35 7.95
CA PHE A 45 -5.83 -16.17 6.57
C PHE A 45 -6.36 -17.34 5.75
N HIS A 46 -7.12 -17.04 4.70
CA HIS A 46 -7.71 -18.06 3.87
C HIS A 46 -6.62 -18.99 3.32
N GLN A 47 -6.80 -20.30 3.51
CA GLN A 47 -5.83 -21.33 3.13
C GLN A 47 -4.43 -21.17 3.76
N GLY A 48 -4.29 -20.35 4.82
CA GLY A 48 -3.00 -20.06 5.45
C GLY A 48 -2.04 -19.28 4.54
N ILE A 49 -2.54 -18.54 3.55
CA ILE A 49 -1.71 -17.74 2.64
C ILE A 49 -1.45 -16.38 3.29
N GLY A 50 -0.19 -16.11 3.61
CA GLY A 50 0.26 -14.88 4.26
C GLY A 50 0.89 -13.84 3.31
N PRO A 51 1.33 -12.70 3.85
CA PRO A 51 1.92 -11.60 3.08
C PRO A 51 3.21 -11.93 2.32
N ALA A 52 3.88 -13.04 2.66
CA ALA A 52 5.11 -13.47 2.00
C ALA A 52 4.86 -14.06 0.59
N GLU A 53 3.69 -14.64 0.35
CA GLU A 53 3.37 -15.35 -0.90
C GLU A 53 2.58 -14.45 -1.86
N THR A 54 1.32 -14.18 -1.56
CA THR A 54 0.41 -13.32 -2.36
C THR A 54 0.49 -13.59 -3.87
N SER A 55 0.46 -12.55 -4.72
CA SER A 55 0.57 -12.65 -6.18
C SER A 55 1.97 -12.37 -6.73
N THR A 56 2.99 -12.29 -5.85
CA THR A 56 4.43 -12.21 -6.19
C THR A 56 4.87 -11.08 -7.15
N PHE A 57 4.12 -9.97 -7.22
CA PHE A 57 4.39 -8.80 -8.07
C PHE A 57 5.80 -8.23 -7.84
N TYR A 58 6.34 -8.29 -6.62
CA TYR A 58 7.69 -7.80 -6.32
C TYR A 58 8.77 -8.47 -7.20
N ARG A 59 8.56 -9.72 -7.59
CA ARG A 59 9.46 -10.48 -8.47
C ARG A 59 9.09 -10.38 -9.95
N HIS A 60 7.81 -10.17 -10.27
CA HIS A 60 7.26 -10.32 -11.62
C HIS A 60 6.68 -9.04 -12.23
N TRP A 61 6.90 -7.89 -11.59
CA TRP A 61 6.33 -6.61 -12.00
C TRP A 61 6.56 -6.25 -13.49
N LYS A 62 7.70 -6.63 -14.10
CA LYS A 62 7.94 -6.41 -15.55
C LYS A 62 6.96 -7.20 -16.41
N GLN A 63 6.76 -8.47 -16.09
CA GLN A 63 5.83 -9.35 -16.79
C GLN A 63 4.39 -8.87 -16.58
N ASP A 64 4.03 -8.48 -15.36
CA ASP A 64 2.70 -7.99 -15.03
C ASP A 64 2.38 -6.68 -15.78
N ILE A 65 3.32 -5.73 -15.83
CA ILE A 65 3.15 -4.49 -16.60
C ILE A 65 3.02 -4.78 -18.11
N ALA A 66 3.80 -5.73 -18.65
CA ALA A 66 3.66 -6.14 -20.04
C ALA A 66 2.25 -6.69 -20.34
N LEU A 67 1.64 -7.43 -19.40
CA LEU A 67 0.26 -7.89 -19.51
C LEU A 67 -0.74 -6.72 -19.47
N LEU A 68 -0.56 -5.73 -18.59
CA LEU A 68 -1.40 -4.52 -18.57
C LEU A 68 -1.41 -3.82 -19.94
N LYS A 69 -0.23 -3.73 -20.58
CA LYS A 69 -0.10 -3.17 -21.93
C LYS A 69 -0.83 -3.98 -22.99
N GLN A 70 -0.70 -5.31 -22.96
CA GLN A 70 -1.42 -6.22 -23.86
C GLN A 70 -2.95 -6.07 -23.70
N LEU A 71 -3.42 -5.85 -22.47
CA LEU A 71 -4.81 -5.56 -22.13
C LEU A 71 -5.23 -4.11 -22.40
N LYS A 72 -4.37 -3.31 -23.04
CA LYS A 72 -4.64 -1.93 -23.46
C LYS A 72 -5.01 -0.98 -22.32
N HIS A 73 -4.47 -1.23 -21.13
CA HIS A 73 -4.60 -0.28 -20.03
C HIS A 73 -3.89 1.03 -20.38
N ASN A 74 -4.50 2.15 -19.97
CA ASN A 74 -3.85 3.46 -20.01
C ASN A 74 -3.57 4.02 -18.60
N SER A 75 -4.08 3.37 -17.55
CA SER A 75 -3.73 3.64 -16.16
C SER A 75 -3.56 2.36 -15.36
N PHE A 76 -2.80 2.46 -14.27
CA PHE A 76 -2.68 1.38 -13.29
C PHE A 76 -2.53 1.98 -11.89
N ARG A 77 -3.39 1.54 -10.96
CA ARG A 77 -3.34 1.98 -9.56
C ARG A 77 -2.66 0.95 -8.68
N THR A 78 -1.65 1.35 -7.94
CA THR A 78 -1.03 0.51 -6.90
C THR A 78 -0.79 1.34 -5.64
N SER A 79 -0.20 0.75 -4.60
CA SER A 79 0.23 1.46 -3.40
C SER A 79 1.73 1.30 -3.16
N LEU A 80 2.29 2.23 -2.41
CA LEU A 80 3.62 2.08 -1.84
C LEU A 80 3.48 1.44 -0.46
N SER A 81 4.44 0.60 -0.07
CA SER A 81 4.49 0.06 1.30
C SER A 81 5.38 0.94 2.17
N TRP A 82 4.80 1.58 3.18
CA TRP A 82 5.55 2.42 4.13
C TRP A 82 6.66 1.60 4.82
N ALA A 83 6.34 0.38 5.25
CA ALA A 83 7.30 -0.51 5.90
C ALA A 83 8.46 -0.95 4.97
N ARG A 84 8.25 -0.91 3.65
CA ARG A 84 9.32 -1.18 2.68
C ARG A 84 10.19 0.05 2.48
N LEU A 85 9.57 1.22 2.32
CA LEU A 85 10.26 2.46 1.98
C LEU A 85 11.03 3.05 3.17
N ILE A 86 10.45 3.00 4.38
CA ILE A 86 11.04 3.52 5.63
C ILE A 86 10.86 2.44 6.71
N PRO A 87 11.80 1.48 6.83
CA PRO A 87 11.60 0.29 7.66
C PRO A 87 11.42 0.56 9.16
N ASP A 88 12.06 1.60 9.71
CA ASP A 88 11.86 2.05 11.09
C ASP A 88 10.67 3.02 11.26
N GLY A 89 9.97 3.31 10.16
CA GLY A 89 8.80 4.17 10.01
C GLY A 89 9.06 5.68 10.00
N VAL A 90 10.22 6.17 10.45
CA VAL A 90 10.50 7.62 10.55
C VAL A 90 11.89 8.06 10.10
N GLY A 91 12.82 7.13 9.94
CA GLY A 91 14.21 7.39 9.63
C GLY A 91 14.49 7.35 8.13
N GLU A 92 15.61 6.73 7.77
CA GLU A 92 16.14 6.77 6.42
C GLU A 92 15.35 5.89 5.45
N VAL A 93 15.33 6.33 4.18
CA VAL A 93 14.74 5.54 3.11
C VAL A 93 15.58 4.30 2.85
N ASN A 94 14.92 3.19 2.57
CA ASN A 94 15.55 1.98 2.08
C ASN A 94 15.90 2.13 0.58
N PRO A 95 17.19 2.18 0.19
CA PRO A 95 17.56 2.42 -1.20
C PRO A 95 17.08 1.33 -2.15
N GLN A 96 16.96 0.08 -1.68
CA GLN A 96 16.43 -1.02 -2.51
C GLN A 96 14.95 -0.82 -2.82
N ALA A 97 14.16 -0.35 -1.85
CA ALA A 97 12.76 0.00 -2.04
C ALA A 97 12.60 1.17 -3.02
N VAL A 98 13.43 2.20 -2.87
CA VAL A 98 13.45 3.35 -3.79
C VAL A 98 13.74 2.89 -5.21
N SER A 99 14.74 2.01 -5.40
CA SER A 99 15.05 1.46 -6.72
C SER A 99 13.91 0.63 -7.30
N PHE A 100 13.29 -0.24 -6.48
CA PHE A 100 12.14 -1.04 -6.91
C PHE A 100 10.98 -0.16 -7.41
N TYR A 101 10.52 0.80 -6.60
CA TYR A 101 9.40 1.65 -7.00
C TYR A 101 9.73 2.55 -8.20
N ASN A 102 10.97 3.05 -8.30
CA ASN A 102 11.41 3.76 -9.51
C ASN A 102 11.31 2.88 -10.76
N HIS A 103 11.83 1.66 -10.71
CA HIS A 103 11.77 0.75 -11.86
C HIS A 103 10.34 0.42 -12.29
N VAL A 104 9.43 0.20 -11.33
CA VAL A 104 8.01 -0.04 -11.62
C VAL A 104 7.36 1.19 -12.27
N ILE A 105 7.59 2.38 -11.72
CA ILE A 105 7.05 3.65 -12.24
C ILE A 105 7.58 3.92 -13.65
N ASP A 106 8.87 3.77 -13.86
CA ASP A 106 9.52 4.04 -15.15
C ASP A 106 9.03 3.07 -16.23
N GLU A 107 8.86 1.79 -15.90
CA GLU A 107 8.32 0.80 -16.83
C GLU A 107 6.85 1.06 -17.18
N LEU A 108 6.01 1.39 -16.19
CA LEU A 108 4.61 1.80 -16.46
C LEU A 108 4.57 2.94 -17.48
N LEU A 109 5.37 3.99 -17.25
CA LEU A 109 5.45 5.14 -18.14
C LEU A 109 6.02 4.78 -19.52
N ALA A 110 7.06 3.95 -19.58
CA ALA A 110 7.63 3.46 -20.84
C ALA A 110 6.59 2.68 -21.68
N GLN A 111 5.69 1.95 -21.03
CA GLN A 111 4.57 1.27 -21.69
C GLN A 111 3.37 2.20 -21.99
N GLY A 112 3.45 3.47 -21.63
CA GLY A 112 2.37 4.45 -21.82
C GLY A 112 1.19 4.23 -20.87
N ILE A 113 1.43 3.66 -19.69
CA ILE A 113 0.45 3.43 -18.63
C ILE A 113 0.71 4.46 -17.53
N THR A 114 -0.29 5.29 -17.23
CA THR A 114 -0.15 6.31 -16.19
C THR A 114 -0.25 5.69 -14.79
N PRO A 115 0.77 5.87 -13.91
CA PRO A 115 0.75 5.35 -12.55
C PRO A 115 -0.15 6.19 -11.64
N PHE A 116 -1.01 5.50 -10.89
CA PHE A 116 -1.87 6.06 -9.85
C PHE A 116 -1.41 5.47 -8.51
N ILE A 117 -0.91 6.29 -7.60
CA ILE A 117 -0.22 5.79 -6.40
C ILE A 117 -1.01 6.11 -5.14
N THR A 118 -1.25 5.07 -4.35
CA THR A 118 -1.85 5.17 -3.02
C THR A 118 -0.75 5.14 -1.96
N LEU A 119 -0.80 6.06 -0.99
CA LEU A 119 0.20 6.17 0.08
C LEU A 119 -0.08 5.20 1.24
N PHE A 120 -1.33 5.02 1.62
CA PHE A 120 -1.71 4.06 2.66
C PHE A 120 -2.78 3.09 2.18
N HIS A 121 -2.46 1.80 2.19
CA HIS A 121 -3.38 0.74 1.82
C HIS A 121 -3.30 -0.41 2.83
N PHE A 122 -3.64 -0.08 4.07
CA PHE A 122 -3.85 -1.00 5.20
C PHE A 122 -2.61 -1.66 5.81
N ASP A 123 -1.44 -1.54 5.18
CA ASP A 123 -0.18 -2.15 5.60
C ASP A 123 0.65 -1.26 6.53
N MET A 124 0.04 -0.89 7.66
CA MET A 124 0.72 -0.15 8.73
C MET A 124 2.02 -0.86 9.15
N PRO A 125 3.19 -0.18 9.15
CA PRO A 125 4.41 -0.72 9.74
C PRO A 125 4.16 -1.09 11.21
N MET A 126 4.54 -2.29 11.63
CA MET A 126 4.30 -2.74 13.00
C MET A 126 4.97 -1.80 14.00
N VAL A 127 6.17 -1.32 13.69
CA VAL A 127 6.90 -0.33 14.50
C VAL A 127 6.12 0.97 14.74
N MET A 128 5.20 1.34 13.85
CA MET A 128 4.30 2.48 14.03
C MET A 128 3.02 2.06 14.75
N GLN A 129 2.49 0.87 14.49
CA GLN A 129 1.36 0.32 15.23
C GLN A 129 1.67 0.17 16.73
N GLU A 130 2.90 -0.23 17.09
CA GLU A 130 3.36 -0.36 18.48
C GLU A 130 3.47 0.99 19.20
N LYS A 131 3.64 2.09 18.45
CA LYS A 131 3.56 3.45 18.98
C LYS A 131 2.11 3.92 19.21
N GLY A 132 1.11 3.09 18.90
CA GLY A 132 -0.31 3.42 19.00
C GLY A 132 -1.03 3.52 17.65
N GLY A 133 -0.31 3.33 16.53
CA GLY A 133 -0.90 3.39 15.20
C GLY A 133 -1.66 4.70 14.97
N TRP A 134 -2.81 4.62 14.32
CA TRP A 134 -3.64 5.79 14.02
C TRP A 134 -4.27 6.48 15.24
N GLU A 135 -4.19 5.90 16.44
CA GLU A 135 -4.60 6.61 17.66
C GLU A 135 -3.56 7.64 18.12
N ASN A 136 -2.31 7.52 17.64
CA ASN A 136 -1.22 8.39 18.05
C ASN A 136 -0.93 9.46 16.97
N ARG A 137 -1.00 10.74 17.38
CA ARG A 137 -0.67 11.89 16.50
C ARG A 137 0.77 11.86 15.98
N ASP A 138 1.71 11.31 16.74
CA ASP A 138 3.10 11.18 16.27
C ASP A 138 3.20 10.25 15.05
N VAL A 139 2.30 9.27 14.93
CA VAL A 139 2.20 8.38 13.75
C VAL A 139 1.56 9.12 12.58
N VAL A 140 0.59 10.00 12.83
CA VAL A 140 0.01 10.88 11.79
C VAL A 140 1.07 11.82 11.23
N GLU A 141 1.87 12.45 12.09
CA GLU A 141 3.01 13.29 11.70
C GLU A 141 4.08 12.49 10.96
N ALA A 142 4.35 11.25 11.39
CA ALA A 142 5.25 10.34 10.69
C ALA A 142 4.74 9.99 9.28
N PHE A 143 3.44 9.75 9.14
CA PHE A 143 2.81 9.53 7.84
C PHE A 143 2.92 10.76 6.93
N GLY A 144 2.77 11.96 7.49
CA GLY A 144 3.01 13.22 6.77
C GLY A 144 4.43 13.32 6.20
N ARG A 145 5.45 12.98 7.01
CA ARG A 145 6.85 12.91 6.56
C ARG A 145 7.08 11.82 5.51
N TYR A 146 6.50 10.64 5.70
CA TYR A 146 6.53 9.57 4.71
C TYR A 146 5.93 10.02 3.36
N ALA A 147 4.77 10.67 3.38
CA ALA A 147 4.12 11.22 2.19
C ALA A 147 5.00 12.27 1.50
N GLN A 148 5.62 13.17 2.26
CA GLN A 148 6.56 14.16 1.73
C GLN A 148 7.73 13.48 1.03
N THR A 149 8.34 12.46 1.63
CA THR A 149 9.41 11.67 1.02
C THR A 149 8.96 11.02 -0.28
N CYS A 150 7.77 10.42 -0.32
CA CYS A 150 7.20 9.85 -1.55
C CYS A 150 7.04 10.90 -2.65
N PHE A 151 6.54 12.10 -2.32
CA PHE A 151 6.41 13.19 -3.28
C PHE A 151 7.76 13.70 -3.79
N THR A 152 8.76 13.80 -2.92
CA THR A 152 10.12 14.18 -3.33
C THR A 152 10.76 13.15 -4.25
N LEU A 153 10.60 11.86 -3.96
CA LEU A 153 11.24 10.79 -4.73
C LEU A 153 10.56 10.50 -6.07
N PHE A 154 9.23 10.62 -6.12
CA PHE A 154 8.44 10.09 -7.25
C PHE A 154 7.51 11.13 -7.89
N GLY A 155 7.33 12.30 -7.29
CA GLY A 155 6.37 13.32 -7.73
C GLY A 155 6.74 14.00 -9.05
N ASP A 156 7.96 13.85 -9.53
CA ASP A 156 8.38 14.25 -10.87
C ASP A 156 7.64 13.46 -11.97
N ARG A 157 7.31 12.19 -11.70
CA ARG A 157 6.66 11.25 -12.63
C ARG A 157 5.22 10.89 -12.25
N VAL A 158 4.94 10.72 -10.96
CA VAL A 158 3.61 10.36 -10.45
C VAL A 158 2.78 11.62 -10.22
N LYS A 159 1.64 11.72 -10.91
CA LYS A 159 0.75 12.90 -10.85
C LYS A 159 -0.61 12.62 -10.22
N HIS A 160 -0.97 11.35 -10.03
CA HIS A 160 -2.24 10.93 -9.44
C HIS A 160 -1.98 10.22 -8.12
N TRP A 161 -2.29 10.90 -7.02
CA TRP A 161 -2.03 10.42 -5.66
C TRP A 161 -3.32 10.20 -4.89
N PHE A 162 -3.35 9.13 -4.11
CA PHE A 162 -4.40 8.81 -3.16
C PHE A 162 -3.76 8.71 -1.77
N THR A 163 -4.23 9.49 -0.80
CA THR A 163 -3.64 9.48 0.54
C THR A 163 -3.98 8.18 1.27
N PHE A 164 -5.27 7.87 1.37
CA PHE A 164 -5.78 6.66 2.00
C PHE A 164 -6.68 5.90 1.02
N ASN A 165 -6.49 4.58 0.90
CA ASN A 165 -7.55 3.71 0.39
C ASN A 165 -8.56 3.47 1.52
N GLU A 166 -9.85 3.66 1.22
CA GLU A 166 -10.98 3.32 2.11
C GLU A 166 -10.71 3.68 3.59
N PRO A 167 -10.59 4.98 3.94
CA PRO A 167 -10.21 5.41 5.29
C PRO A 167 -11.16 4.90 6.39
N ILE A 168 -12.38 4.48 6.03
CA ILE A 168 -13.34 3.85 6.94
C ILE A 168 -12.92 2.42 7.34
N VAL A 169 -12.18 1.67 6.51
CA VAL A 169 -11.81 0.27 6.79
C VAL A 169 -10.84 0.14 7.98
N PRO A 170 -9.76 0.93 8.09
CA PRO A 170 -8.93 0.93 9.30
C PRO A 170 -9.73 1.23 10.57
N VAL A 171 -10.74 2.10 10.49
CA VAL A 171 -11.62 2.44 11.62
C VAL A 171 -12.54 1.27 11.96
N GLU A 172 -13.38 0.87 11.00
CA GLU A 172 -14.42 -0.11 11.23
C GLU A 172 -13.84 -1.49 11.43
N GLY A 173 -13.03 -1.99 10.50
CA GLY A 173 -12.47 -3.32 10.60
C GLY A 173 -11.38 -3.46 11.67
N GLY A 174 -10.65 -2.37 11.96
CA GLY A 174 -9.51 -2.37 12.86
C GLY A 174 -9.83 -2.07 14.32
N TYR A 175 -10.88 -1.28 14.57
CA TYR A 175 -11.20 -0.76 15.90
C TYR A 175 -12.69 -0.90 16.31
N LEU A 176 -13.62 -1.14 15.39
CA LEU A 176 -15.05 -1.29 15.72
C LEU A 176 -15.54 -2.74 15.63
N TYR A 177 -15.07 -3.45 14.63
CA TYR A 177 -15.40 -4.83 14.30
C TYR A 177 -14.13 -5.69 14.27
N ASP A 178 -14.28 -7.01 14.23
CA ASP A 178 -13.16 -7.96 14.34
C ASP A 178 -12.82 -8.60 12.98
N PHE A 179 -12.59 -7.78 11.94
CA PHE A 179 -12.30 -8.29 10.59
C PHE A 179 -11.03 -7.72 9.94
N HIS A 180 -10.36 -6.75 10.58
CA HIS A 180 -9.12 -6.16 10.10
C HIS A 180 -8.16 -5.85 11.25
N TYR A 181 -6.86 -5.87 10.98
CA TYR A 181 -5.83 -5.59 11.99
C TYR A 181 -5.81 -4.10 12.35
N PRO A 182 -5.69 -3.73 13.66
CA PRO A 182 -5.23 -4.55 14.79
C PRO A 182 -6.33 -5.28 15.60
N ASN A 183 -7.53 -5.48 15.06
CA ASN A 183 -8.61 -6.25 15.71
C ASN A 183 -8.98 -5.77 17.12
N VAL A 184 -8.94 -4.45 17.30
CA VAL A 184 -9.50 -3.81 18.49
C VAL A 184 -11.02 -3.73 18.29
N VAL A 185 -11.79 -3.96 19.34
CA VAL A 185 -13.26 -3.85 19.33
C VAL A 185 -13.66 -2.86 20.41
N ASP A 186 -13.50 -1.57 20.12
CA ASP A 186 -13.72 -0.44 21.03
C ASP A 186 -14.18 0.79 20.25
N PHE A 187 -15.46 1.17 20.41
CA PHE A 187 -16.06 2.31 19.72
C PHE A 187 -15.34 3.64 20.00
N LYS A 188 -14.85 3.85 21.23
CA LYS A 188 -14.16 5.10 21.58
C LYS A 188 -12.84 5.18 20.80
N ARG A 189 -12.09 4.08 20.71
CA ARG A 189 -10.84 4.02 19.94
C ARG A 189 -11.09 4.12 18.44
N ALA A 190 -12.17 3.51 17.93
CA ALA A 190 -12.60 3.69 16.55
C ALA A 190 -12.89 5.17 16.23
N ALA A 191 -13.62 5.86 17.10
CA ALA A 191 -13.86 7.30 16.96
C ALA A 191 -12.54 8.09 16.98
N THR A 192 -11.60 7.76 17.86
CA THR A 192 -10.27 8.39 17.86
C THR A 192 -9.58 8.22 16.50
N VAL A 193 -9.49 6.99 15.98
CA VAL A 193 -8.83 6.68 14.70
C VAL A 193 -9.52 7.35 13.50
N ALA A 194 -10.83 7.57 13.56
CA ALA A 194 -11.57 8.23 12.49
C ALA A 194 -11.27 9.73 12.35
N TYR A 195 -10.82 10.38 13.42
CA TYR A 195 -10.67 11.84 13.49
C TYR A 195 -9.25 12.34 13.76
N HIS A 196 -8.36 11.51 14.28
CA HIS A 196 -6.98 11.87 14.59
C HIS A 196 -6.11 12.02 13.34
#